data_AF-A0A3D5LG26-F1
#
_entry.id   AF-A0A3D5LG26-F1
#
_cell.length_a   1.000
_cell.length_b   1.000
_cell.length_c   1.000
_cell.angle_alpha   90.00
_cell.angle_beta   90.00
_cell.angle_gamma   90.00
#
_symmetry.space_group_name_H-M   'P 1'
#
loop_
_entity.id
_entity.type
_entity.pdbx_description
1 polymer ?
#
loop_
_entity_poly.entity_id
_entity_poly.type
_entity_poly.pdbx_seq_one_letter_code
_entity_poly.pdbx_strand_id
1 'polypeptide(L)' 'EGSNYVDVNFKIDERTGRIVMMGALDNLVKGAAGQAVQNMNLLFGFDEAEGLNLVPMFP' A
#
# COMPACT_ATOMS: atom_id res chain seq x y z
N GLU A 1 1.50 -7.47 -9.07
CA GLU A 1 2.60 -6.52 -8.77
C GLU A 1 2.34 -5.19 -9.49
N GLY A 2 2.97 -4.10 -9.06
CA GLY A 2 2.92 -2.79 -9.71
C GLY A 2 1.85 -1.81 -9.22
N SER A 3 1.22 -2.04 -8.07
CA SER A 3 0.17 -1.14 -7.55
C SER A 3 0.62 -0.32 -6.36
N ASN A 4 -0.04 0.83 -6.14
CA ASN A 4 0.24 1.71 -5.00
C ASN A 4 -0.66 1.43 -3.77
N TYR A 5 -1.16 0.19 -3.65
CA TYR A 5 -2.04 -0.25 -2.56
C TYR A 5 -1.26 -1.01 -1.47
N VAL A 6 -1.83 -1.03 -0.26
CA VAL A 6 -1.43 -1.92 0.84
C VAL A 6 -2.67 -2.70 1.26
N ASP A 7 -2.63 -4.02 1.09
CA ASP A 7 -3.69 -4.91 1.57
C ASP A 7 -3.39 -5.31 3.01
N VAL A 8 -4.31 -5.03 3.93
CA VAL A 8 -4.13 -5.30 5.37
C VAL A 8 -5.21 -6.27 5.86
N ASN A 9 -4.79 -7.27 6.64
CA ASN A 9 -5.69 -8.23 7.28
C ASN A 9 -5.19 -8.57 8.70
N PHE A 10 -6.04 -9.17 9.52
CA PHE A 10 -5.69 -9.63 10.86
C PHE A 10 -6.40 -10.93 11.21
N LYS A 11 -5.79 -11.69 12.12
CA LYS A 11 -6.40 -12.88 12.72
C LYS A 11 -6.20 -12.88 14.22
N ILE A 12 -7.29 -13.14 14.94
CA ILE A 12 -7.25 -13.26 16.40
C ILE A 12 -7.03 -14.73 16.76
N ASP A 13 -6.01 -15.01 17.58
CA ASP A 13 -5.82 -16.29 18.24
C ASP A 13 -6.45 -16.23 19.63
N GLU A 14 -7.70 -16.71 19.72
CA GLU A 14 -8.49 -16.71 20.96
C GLU A 14 -7.84 -17.51 22.10
N ARG A 15 -7.02 -18.53 21.79
CA ARG A 15 -6.36 -19.36 22.80
C ARG A 15 -5.27 -18.60 23.56
N THR A 16 -4.59 -17.68 22.87
CA THR A 16 -3.46 -16.93 23.43
C THR A 16 -3.76 -15.46 23.64
N GLY A 17 -4.94 -14.98 23.20
CA GLY A 17 -5.30 -13.58 23.21
C GLY A 17 -4.45 -12.71 22.27
N ARG A 18 -3.76 -13.32 21.30
CA ARG A 18 -2.87 -12.62 20.38
C ARG A 18 -3.59 -12.20 19.11
N ILE A 19 -3.16 -11.08 18.55
CA ILE A 19 -3.59 -10.62 17.22
C ILE A 19 -2.40 -10.76 16.27
N VAL A 20 -2.59 -11.49 15.18
CA VAL A 20 -1.62 -11.60 14.09
C VAL A 20 -2.05 -10.63 12.99
N MET A 21 -1.26 -9.59 12.78
CA MET A 21 -1.46 -8.61 11.72
C MET A 21 -0.68 -9.03 10.48
N MET A 22 -1.28 -8.88 9.30
CA MET A 22 -0.68 -9.19 8.00
C MET A 22 -0.87 -8.00 7.07
N GLY A 23 0.16 -7.69 6.30
CA GLY A 23 0.11 -6.66 5.27
C GLY A 23 0.86 -7.12 4.02
N ALA A 24 0.32 -6.84 2.85
CA ALA A 24 0.97 -7.05 1.57
C ALA A 24 1.04 -5.72 0.81
N LEU A 25 2.21 -5.40 0.27
CA LEU A 25 2.45 -4.22 -0.55
C LEU A 25 3.50 -4.53 -1.62
N ASP A 26 3.49 -3.74 -2.69
CA ASP A 26 4.59 -3.72 -3.65
C ASP A 26 5.75 -2.89 -3.08
N ASN A 27 6.92 -3.51 -2.90
CA ASN A 27 8.06 -2.86 -2.24
C ASN A 27 8.72 -1.76 -3.09
N LEU A 28 8.56 -1.75 -4.41
CA LEU A 28 9.14 -0.75 -5.30
C LEU A 28 8.14 0.36 -5.66
N VAL A 29 6.86 0.04 -5.77
CA VAL A 29 5.79 1.03 -5.96
C VAL A 29 5.42 1.62 -4.60
N LYS A 30 4.52 0.99 -3.84
CA LYS A 30 4.05 1.54 -2.57
C LYS A 30 5.15 1.62 -1.51
N GLY A 31 6.12 0.71 -1.54
CA GLY A 31 7.25 0.69 -0.62
C GLY A 31 8.37 1.70 -0.93
N ALA A 32 8.37 2.32 -2.12
CA ALA A 32 9.40 3.29 -2.50
C ALA A 32 8.86 4.39 -3.44
N ALA A 33 8.88 4.18 -4.76
CA ALA A 33 8.69 5.23 -5.76
C ALA A 33 7.27 5.81 -5.76
N GLY A 34 6.26 4.96 -5.60
CA GLY A 34 4.86 5.36 -5.47
C GLY A 34 4.62 6.25 -4.25
N GLN A 35 5.26 5.94 -3.11
CA GLN A 35 5.16 6.79 -1.92
C GLN A 35 5.87 8.14 -2.10
N ALA A 36 7.00 8.17 -2.81
CA ALA A 36 7.67 9.42 -3.14
C ALA A 36 6.79 10.32 -4.03
N VAL A 37 6.10 9.75 -5.01
CA VAL A 37 5.15 10.47 -5.87
C VAL A 37 3.92 10.93 -5.09
N GLN A 38 3.36 10.13 -4.18
CA GLN A 38 2.25 10.59 -3.32
C GLN A 38 2.63 11.82 -2.50
N ASN A 39 3.80 11.78 -1.87
CA ASN A 39 4.30 12.90 -1.08
C ASN A 39 4.55 14.14 -1.96
N MET A 40 5.06 13.94 -3.17
CA MET A 40 5.22 15.01 -4.17
C MET A 40 3.86 15.61 -4.54
N ASN A 41 2.86 14.79 -4.84
CA ASN A 41 1.52 15.26 -5.17
C ASN A 41 0.95 16.15 -4.06
N LEU A 42 1.04 15.71 -2.80
CA LEU A 42 0.62 16.50 -1.64
C LEU A 42 1.41 17.81 -1.52
N LEU A 43 2.73 17.78 -1.71
CA LEU A 43 3.59 18.96 -1.61
C LEU A 43 3.24 20.03 -2.65
N PHE A 44 2.88 19.63 -3.86
CA PHE A 44 2.55 20.53 -4.97
C PHE A 44 1.05 20.80 -5.11
N GLY A 45 0.21 20.27 -4.23
CA GLY A 45 -1.24 20.50 -4.22
C GLY A 45 -2.00 19.75 -5.32
N PHE A 46 -1.42 18.68 -5.87
CA PHE A 46 -2.10 17.76 -6.77
C PHE A 46 -2.96 16.77 -5.97
N ASP A 47 -3.83 16.03 -6.68
CA ASP A 47 -4.53 14.89 -6.09
C ASP A 47 -3.51 13.83 -5.64
N GLU A 48 -3.66 13.28 -4.43
CA GLU A 48 -2.69 12.33 -3.88
C GLU A 48 -2.52 11.09 -4.77
N ALA A 49 -3.58 10.65 -5.45
CA ALA A 49 -3.57 9.48 -6.32
C ALA A 49 -3.21 9.79 -7.78
N GLU A 50 -2.91 11.05 -8.11
CA GLU A 50 -2.52 11.49 -9.45
C GLU A 50 -1.31 10.67 -9.94
N GLY A 51 -1.45 10.02 -11.10
CA GLY A 51 -0.41 9.18 -11.69
C GLY A 51 -0.14 7.83 -10.99
N LEU A 52 -0.91 7.46 -9.96
CA LEU A 52 -0.67 6.27 -9.13
C LEU A 52 -1.76 5.20 -9.20
N ASN A 53 -2.84 5.47 -9.94
CA ASN A 53 -3.95 4.53 -10.16
C ASN A 53 -3.63 3.44 -11.18
N LEU A 54 -2.41 2.89 -11.15
CA LEU A 54 -2.03 1.74 -11.95
C LEU A 54 -2.80 0.52 -11.47
N VAL A 55 -3.51 -0.13 -12.39
CA VAL A 55 -4.20 -1.40 -12.12
C VAL A 55 -3.14 -2.46 -11.83
N PRO A 56 -3.22 -3.20 -10.71
CA PRO A 56 -2.28 -4.28 -10.41
C PRO A 56 -2.24 -5.27 -11.57
N MET A 57 -1.03 -5.64 -12.03
CA MET A 57 -0.90 -6.73 -12.99
C MET A 57 -1.00 -8.09 -12.28
N PHE A 58 -1.73 -9.00 -12.92
CA PHE A 58 -1.89 -10.41 -12.53
C PHE A 58 -2.06 -11.25 -13.81
N PRO A 59 -1.44 -12.44 -13.95
CA PRO A 59 -0.38 -13.01 -13.11
C PRO A 59 0.98 -12.34 -13.35
#